data_AF-A0A151R9I4-F1
#
_entry.id   AF-A0A151R9I4-F1
#
_cell.length_a   1.000
_cell.length_b   1.000
_cell.length_c   1.000
_cell.angle_alpha   90.00
_cell.angle_beta   90.00
_cell.angle_gamma   90.00
#
_symmetry.space_group_name_H-M   'P 1'
#
loop_
_entity.id
_entity.type
_entity.pdbx_description
1 polymer ?
#
loop_
_entity_poly.entity_id
_entity_poly.type
_entity_poly.pdbx_seq_one_letter_code
_entity_poly.pdbx_strand_id
1 'polypeptide(L)'
;MILCIADYNFAIKCGGTQVTSTDGTVYEMDNATLGSATYFVTNTSKWAVSNVGLFTGSSNPVFESSVSNQFIGTVNPDLFQTARLSASLLRYYGLGLENGFYNITLQFAETAILDGTNTWKSLGRRVFDIYIQVLMLLSKYVNKD
;
A
#
# COMPACT_ATOMS: atom_id res chain seq x y z
N MET A 1 -6.86 4.35 -5.06
CA MET A 1 -5.73 3.42 -5.24
C MET A 1 -5.40 2.79 -3.91
N ILE A 2 -5.73 1.53 -3.80
CA ILE A 2 -5.43 0.73 -2.62
C ILE A 2 -4.17 -0.03 -2.93
N LEU A 3 -3.26 -0.09 -1.98
CA LEU A 3 -2.13 -0.98 -2.04
C LEU A 3 -2.48 -2.10 -1.06
N CYS A 4 -2.34 -3.36 -1.45
CA CYS A 4 -2.23 -4.43 -0.47
C CYS A 4 -0.87 -5.06 -0.72
N ILE A 5 -0.04 -5.11 0.33
CA ILE A 5 1.26 -5.77 0.27
C ILE A 5 1.05 -7.15 0.84
N ALA A 6 1.45 -8.19 0.13
CA ALA A 6 1.53 -9.53 0.68
C ALA A 6 2.92 -10.10 0.39
N ASP A 7 3.51 -10.66 1.43
CA ASP A 7 4.72 -11.49 1.43
C ASP A 7 4.44 -12.75 2.27
N TYR A 8 5.30 -13.76 2.23
CA TYR A 8 5.12 -14.99 3.01
C TYR A 8 4.98 -14.72 4.52
N ASN A 9 5.58 -13.65 5.02
CA ASN A 9 5.65 -13.34 6.44
C ASN A 9 4.56 -12.37 6.95
N PHE A 10 4.02 -11.50 6.09
CA PHE A 10 2.97 -10.56 6.48
C PHE A 10 2.20 -10.02 5.27
N ALA A 11 0.96 -9.59 5.51
CA ALA A 11 0.18 -8.84 4.55
C ALA A 11 -0.40 -7.57 5.19
N ILE A 12 -0.48 -6.48 4.43
CA ILE A 12 -0.96 -5.17 4.91
C ILE A 12 -2.23 -4.78 4.13
N LYS A 13 -3.29 -4.50 4.87
CA LYS A 13 -4.50 -3.84 4.37
C LYS A 13 -4.28 -2.32 4.45
N CYS A 14 -3.88 -1.67 3.36
CA CYS A 14 -3.55 -0.24 3.40
C CYS A 14 -4.82 0.61 3.56
N GLY A 15 -5.07 1.12 4.75
CA GLY A 15 -6.29 1.81 5.14
C GLY A 15 -7.34 0.83 5.69
N GLY A 16 -7.98 1.21 6.79
CA GLY A 16 -9.08 0.46 7.41
C GLY A 16 -8.66 -0.70 8.32
N THR A 17 -9.63 -1.54 8.65
CA THR A 17 -9.49 -2.64 9.59
C THR A 17 -8.92 -3.91 8.94
N GLN A 18 -8.48 -4.86 9.77
CA GLN A 18 -7.94 -6.13 9.33
C GLN A 18 -8.99 -6.90 8.50
N VAL A 19 -8.53 -7.59 7.46
CA VAL A 19 -9.35 -8.44 6.60
C VAL A 19 -8.63 -9.77 6.39
N THR A 20 -9.37 -10.87 6.43
CA THR A 20 -8.88 -12.19 6.05
C THR A 20 -9.42 -12.54 4.67
N SER A 21 -8.55 -12.84 3.71
CA SER A 21 -8.96 -13.25 2.37
C SER A 21 -9.47 -14.69 2.33
N THR A 22 -10.11 -15.05 1.22
CA THR A 22 -10.64 -16.40 0.98
C THR A 22 -9.58 -17.51 1.06
N ASP A 23 -8.32 -17.19 0.76
CA ASP A 23 -7.19 -18.13 0.86
C ASP A 23 -6.60 -18.24 2.29
N GLY A 24 -7.18 -17.54 3.26
CA GLY A 24 -6.75 -17.54 4.66
C GLY A 24 -5.66 -16.52 4.99
N THR A 25 -5.16 -15.74 4.02
CA THR A 25 -4.18 -14.68 4.29
C THR A 25 -4.79 -13.58 5.16
N VAL A 26 -4.15 -13.26 6.27
CA VAL A 26 -4.57 -12.17 7.16
C VAL A 26 -3.86 -10.88 6.76
N TYR A 27 -4.60 -9.91 6.23
CA TYR A 27 -4.12 -8.58 5.93
C TYR A 27 -4.25 -7.70 7.17
N GLU A 28 -3.12 -7.46 7.84
CA GLU A 28 -3.02 -6.64 9.05
C GLU A 28 -3.50 -5.20 8.78
N MET A 29 -4.18 -4.62 9.77
CA MET A 29 -4.80 -3.30 9.66
C MET A 29 -3.78 -2.16 9.58
N ASP A 30 -3.93 -1.29 8.59
CA ASP A 30 -3.37 0.04 8.60
C ASP A 30 -4.49 1.04 8.87
N ASN A 31 -4.76 1.32 10.15
CA ASN A 31 -5.77 2.29 10.60
C ASN A 31 -5.18 3.37 11.53
N ALA A 32 -3.84 3.48 11.58
CA ALA A 32 -3.18 4.51 12.35
C ALA A 32 -3.57 5.90 11.86
N THR A 33 -3.76 6.83 12.79
CA THR A 33 -3.97 8.24 12.42
C THR A 33 -2.64 8.83 11.97
N LEU A 34 -2.49 9.03 10.65
CA LEU A 34 -1.31 9.64 10.05
C LEU A 34 -1.57 11.11 9.72
N GLY A 35 -0.56 11.96 9.91
CA GLY A 35 -0.53 13.35 9.49
C GLY A 35 0.36 13.55 8.26
N SER A 36 0.59 14.83 7.91
CA SER A 36 1.38 15.22 6.72
C SER A 36 2.87 14.86 6.78
N ALA A 37 3.37 14.54 7.97
CA ALA A 37 4.70 14.01 8.20
C ALA A 37 4.62 13.08 9.40
N THR A 38 4.45 11.78 9.16
CA THR A 38 4.25 10.81 10.24
C THR A 38 4.97 9.51 9.93
N TYR A 39 5.50 8.89 10.99
CA TYR A 39 6.04 7.55 10.99
C TYR A 39 5.32 6.77 12.09
N PHE A 40 4.84 5.57 11.76
CA PHE A 40 4.11 4.70 12.67
C PHE A 40 4.65 3.28 12.57
N VAL A 41 4.88 2.65 13.71
CA VAL A 41 5.29 1.24 13.82
C VAL A 41 4.15 0.47 14.45
N THR A 42 3.83 -0.71 13.91
CA THR A 42 2.78 -1.53 14.50
C THR A 42 3.18 -2.10 15.86
N ASN A 43 2.19 -2.41 16.69
CA ASN A 43 2.42 -3.03 18.00
C ASN A 43 3.13 -4.40 17.88
N THR A 44 2.92 -5.12 16.78
CA THR A 44 3.60 -6.39 16.49
C THR A 44 5.05 -6.17 16.04
N SER A 45 5.45 -4.93 15.74
CA SER A 45 6.75 -4.56 15.19
C SER A 45 7.13 -5.33 13.92
N LYS A 46 6.14 -5.85 13.19
CA LYS A 46 6.35 -6.58 11.92
C LYS A 46 6.50 -5.64 10.73
N TRP A 47 5.86 -4.48 10.79
CA TRP A 47 5.91 -3.50 9.72
C TRP A 47 5.69 -2.08 10.24
N ALA A 48 6.03 -1.10 9.42
CA ALA A 48 5.82 0.32 9.70
C ALA A 48 5.33 1.06 8.45
N VAL A 49 4.79 2.25 8.64
CA VAL A 49 4.34 3.14 7.58
C VAL A 49 4.83 4.56 7.82
N SER A 50 5.28 5.23 6.76
CA SER A 50 5.53 6.66 6.74
C SER A 50 4.66 7.36 5.70
N ASN A 51 4.09 8.50 6.07
CA ASN A 51 3.35 9.38 5.18
C ASN A 51 4.02 10.75 5.11
N VAL A 52 4.14 11.28 3.90
CA VAL A 52 4.65 12.63 3.62
C VAL A 52 3.72 13.35 2.65
N GLY A 53 3.47 14.62 2.93
CA GLY A 53 2.74 15.54 2.07
C GLY A 53 1.44 16.02 2.69
N LEU A 54 0.97 17.16 2.18
CA LEU A 54 -0.29 17.77 2.60
C LEU A 54 -1.14 18.05 1.37
N PHE A 55 -2.41 17.66 1.40
CA PHE A 55 -3.35 18.01 0.34
C PHE A 55 -3.62 19.51 0.37
N THR A 56 -3.42 20.19 -0.76
CA THR A 56 -3.66 21.63 -0.88
C THR A 56 -5.13 21.98 -0.61
N GLY A 57 -5.37 23.05 0.15
CA GLY A 57 -6.72 23.56 0.40
C GLY A 57 -7.52 22.82 1.48
N SER A 58 -6.91 21.88 2.22
CA SER A 58 -7.56 21.21 3.33
C SER A 58 -7.06 21.72 4.68
N SER A 59 -7.99 22.14 5.54
CA SER A 59 -7.73 22.43 6.97
C SER A 59 -7.74 21.16 7.84
N ASN A 60 -8.35 20.08 7.35
CA ASN A 60 -8.45 18.77 8.00
C ASN A 60 -8.08 17.69 6.97
N PRO A 61 -6.79 17.51 6.67
CA PRO A 61 -6.36 16.59 5.63
C PRO A 61 -6.76 15.16 5.99
N VAL A 62 -7.41 14.48 5.03
CA VAL A 62 -7.83 13.09 5.17
C VAL A 62 -6.83 12.20 4.47
N PHE A 63 -6.19 11.31 5.22
CA PHE A 63 -5.19 10.36 4.71
C PHE A 63 -5.75 8.94 4.57
N GLU A 64 -7.07 8.80 4.51
CA GLU A 64 -7.76 7.53 4.31
C GLU A 64 -9.03 7.74 3.49
N SER A 65 -9.29 6.89 2.50
CA SER A 65 -10.56 6.88 1.79
C SER A 65 -11.33 5.61 2.07
N SER A 66 -12.65 5.72 2.14
CA SER A 66 -13.59 4.59 2.18
C SER A 66 -14.57 4.74 1.02
N VAL A 67 -14.91 3.60 0.40
CA VAL A 67 -15.96 3.49 -0.62
C VAL A 67 -16.85 2.29 -0.33
N SER A 68 -18.14 2.43 -0.61
CA SER A 68 -19.14 1.38 -0.42
C SER A 68 -19.44 0.58 -1.68
N ASN A 69 -18.83 0.92 -2.81
CA ASN A 69 -19.08 0.27 -4.09
C ASN A 69 -18.58 -1.17 -4.09
N GLN A 70 -19.29 -2.04 -4.82
CA GLN A 70 -18.88 -3.41 -5.01
C GLN A 70 -17.76 -3.51 -6.05
N PHE A 71 -16.66 -4.18 -5.70
CA PHE A 71 -15.57 -4.46 -6.62
C PHE A 71 -15.84 -5.74 -7.41
N ILE A 72 -15.86 -5.63 -8.74
CA ILE A 72 -16.01 -6.76 -9.66
C ILE A 72 -14.62 -7.29 -10.04
N GLY A 73 -14.49 -8.59 -10.27
CA GLY A 73 -13.23 -9.21 -10.70
C GLY A 73 -12.29 -9.61 -9.56
N THR A 74 -12.78 -9.62 -8.32
CA THR A 74 -12.07 -10.13 -7.15
C THR A 74 -12.99 -11.00 -6.30
N VAL A 75 -12.41 -12.04 -5.67
CA VAL A 75 -13.10 -12.85 -4.65
C VAL A 75 -12.99 -12.23 -3.24
N ASN A 76 -12.16 -11.19 -3.10
CA ASN A 76 -11.91 -10.47 -1.85
C ASN A 76 -12.26 -8.97 -1.99
N PRO A 77 -13.54 -8.60 -2.21
CA PRO A 77 -13.93 -7.20 -2.45
C PRO A 77 -13.65 -6.30 -1.25
N ASP A 78 -13.69 -6.83 -0.02
CA ASP A 78 -13.47 -6.06 1.20
C ASP A 78 -12.03 -5.52 1.32
N LEU A 79 -11.06 -6.14 0.65
CA LEU A 79 -9.69 -5.61 0.55
C LEU A 79 -9.66 -4.24 -0.12
N PHE A 80 -10.66 -3.91 -0.93
CA PHE A 80 -10.66 -2.71 -1.77
C PHE A 80 -11.63 -1.62 -1.30
N GLN A 81 -12.32 -1.79 -0.18
CA GLN A 81 -13.25 -0.77 0.32
C GLN A 81 -12.56 0.42 0.96
N THR A 82 -11.34 0.25 1.47
CA THR A 82 -10.57 1.29 2.16
C THR A 82 -9.16 1.43 1.61
N ALA A 83 -8.65 2.66 1.55
CA ALA A 83 -7.31 2.99 1.04
C ALA A 83 -6.58 3.96 1.96
N ARG A 84 -5.30 3.71 2.22
CA ARG A 84 -4.38 4.74 2.72
C ARG A 84 -4.09 5.74 1.61
N LEU A 85 -4.22 7.03 1.92
CA LEU A 85 -3.91 8.11 0.99
C LEU A 85 -2.64 8.83 1.41
N SER A 86 -1.92 9.36 0.42
CA SER A 86 -0.81 10.28 0.61
C SER A 86 -0.83 11.36 -0.45
N ALA A 87 -0.45 12.57 -0.06
CA ALA A 87 -0.35 13.69 -0.98
C ALA A 87 0.98 13.73 -1.75
N SER A 88 2.02 13.03 -1.24
CA SER A 88 3.33 13.01 -1.90
C SER A 88 3.97 11.63 -1.86
N LEU A 89 4.21 11.07 -0.68
CA LEU A 89 4.92 9.80 -0.55
C LEU A 89 4.36 8.96 0.60
N LEU A 90 3.97 7.74 0.26
CA LEU A 90 3.63 6.69 1.21
C LEU A 90 4.68 5.60 1.13
N ARG A 91 5.27 5.23 2.28
CA ARG A 91 6.24 4.14 2.34
C ARG A 91 5.83 3.14 3.40
N TYR A 92 5.80 1.87 3.03
CA TYR A 92 5.67 0.74 3.96
C TYR A 92 7.04 0.08 4.14
N TYR A 93 7.30 -0.40 5.35
CA TYR A 93 8.54 -1.06 5.72
C TYR A 93 8.21 -2.42 6.32
N GLY A 94 8.78 -3.50 5.80
CA GLY A 94 8.85 -4.78 6.51
C GLY A 94 9.98 -4.72 7.54
N LEU A 95 9.68 -5.06 8.79
CA LEU A 95 10.64 -5.02 9.89
C LEU A 95 11.01 -6.44 10.31
N GLY A 96 12.27 -6.64 10.69
CA GLY A 96 12.76 -7.96 11.12
C GLY A 96 12.79 -9.01 10.01
N LEU A 97 12.77 -8.59 8.74
CA LEU A 97 12.94 -9.50 7.61
C LEU A 97 14.35 -10.07 7.57
N GLU A 98 14.45 -11.39 7.43
CA GLU A 98 15.72 -12.10 7.26
C GLU A 98 16.29 -11.88 5.85
N ASN A 99 17.57 -12.17 5.65
CA ASN A 99 18.14 -12.12 4.30
C ASN A 99 17.58 -13.27 3.47
N GLY A 100 16.87 -12.94 2.39
CA GLY A 100 16.25 -13.95 1.53
C GLY A 100 15.57 -13.36 0.31
N PHE A 101 15.01 -14.26 -0.50
CA PHE A 101 14.16 -13.89 -1.62
C PHE A 101 12.73 -13.71 -1.14
N TYR A 102 12.10 -12.61 -1.54
CA TYR A 102 10.75 -12.24 -1.15
C TYR A 102 9.87 -12.07 -2.37
N ASN A 103 8.66 -12.64 -2.30
CA ASN A 103 7.64 -12.45 -3.32
C ASN A 103 6.69 -11.35 -2.85
N ILE A 104 6.77 -10.18 -3.51
CA ILE A 104 5.95 -9.04 -3.16
C ILE A 104 4.76 -8.97 -4.13
N THR A 105 3.56 -9.15 -3.61
CA THR A 105 2.32 -8.93 -4.38
C THR A 105 1.73 -7.57 -4.03
N LEU A 106 1.40 -6.78 -5.06
CA LEU A 106 0.73 -5.50 -4.93
C LEU A 106 -0.62 -5.54 -5.64
N GLN A 107 -1.70 -5.26 -4.92
CA GLN A 107 -3.05 -5.23 -5.48
C GLN A 107 -3.58 -3.80 -5.54
N PHE A 108 -4.26 -3.43 -6.63
CA PHE A 108 -4.74 -2.07 -6.90
C PHE A 108 -6.21 -2.02 -7.30
N ALA A 109 -6.89 -0.96 -6.85
CA ALA A 109 -8.23 -0.58 -7.31
C ALA A 109 -8.37 0.95 -7.42
N GLU A 110 -9.04 1.40 -8.48
CA GLU A 110 -9.48 2.79 -8.64
C GLU A 110 -10.85 2.99 -7.97
N THR A 111 -10.99 4.05 -7.19
CA THR A 111 -12.13 4.26 -6.29
C THR A 111 -12.77 5.64 -6.42
N ALA A 112 -12.14 6.57 -7.15
CA ALA A 112 -12.59 7.94 -7.31
C ALA A 112 -12.87 8.31 -8.78
N ILE A 113 -12.10 7.75 -9.73
CA ILE A 113 -12.33 7.93 -11.16
C ILE A 113 -13.24 6.81 -11.64
N LEU A 114 -14.55 7.05 -11.55
CA LEU A 114 -15.60 6.04 -11.82
C LEU A 114 -16.30 6.26 -13.17
N ASP A 115 -15.67 6.97 -14.11
CA ASP A 115 -16.29 7.30 -15.41
C ASP A 115 -16.56 6.08 -16.31
N GLY A 116 -16.27 4.87 -15.82
CA GLY A 116 -16.68 3.60 -16.40
C GLY A 116 -15.93 3.22 -17.67
N THR A 117 -14.98 4.05 -18.11
CA THR A 117 -14.20 3.81 -19.31
C THR A 117 -12.74 3.59 -18.94
N ASN A 118 -12.29 2.33 -18.92
CA ASN A 118 -10.86 1.98 -18.88
C ASN A 118 -10.20 2.27 -20.25
N THR A 119 -10.50 3.43 -20.84
CA THR A 119 -10.07 3.84 -22.18
C THR A 119 -9.39 5.20 -22.09
N TRP A 120 -8.63 5.56 -23.12
CA TRP A 120 -7.96 6.86 -23.23
C TRP A 120 -8.91 8.07 -23.18
N LYS A 121 -10.23 7.85 -23.29
CA LYS A 121 -11.27 8.88 -23.21
C LYS A 121 -11.66 9.24 -21.77
N SER A 122 -11.16 8.51 -20.76
CA SER A 122 -11.41 8.83 -19.36
C SER A 122 -10.96 10.26 -19.03
N LEU A 123 -11.78 10.98 -18.29
CA LEU A 123 -11.53 12.37 -17.92
C LEU A 123 -10.55 12.49 -16.73
N GLY A 124 -10.35 11.39 -16.00
CA GLY A 124 -9.45 11.32 -14.85
C GLY A 124 -8.31 10.35 -15.08
N ARG A 125 -7.11 10.69 -14.60
CA ARG A 125 -5.98 9.76 -14.57
C ARG A 125 -5.22 9.91 -13.26
N ARG A 126 -4.86 8.79 -12.64
CA ARG A 126 -3.86 8.73 -11.56
C ARG A 126 -2.60 8.09 -12.10
N VAL A 127 -1.46 8.74 -11.86
CA VAL A 127 -0.14 8.23 -12.19
C VAL A 127 0.68 8.27 -10.92
N PHE A 128 1.40 7.20 -10.65
CA PHE A 128 2.25 7.06 -9.48
C PHE A 128 3.41 6.12 -9.83
N ASP A 129 4.53 6.31 -9.16
CA ASP A 129 5.69 5.44 -9.27
C ASP A 129 5.71 4.48 -8.07
N ILE A 130 6.11 3.23 -8.33
CA ILE A 130 6.32 2.23 -7.27
C ILE A 130 7.81 1.97 -7.18
N TYR A 131 8.36 2.14 -5.97
CA TYR A 131 9.74 1.81 -5.64
C TYR A 131 9.76 0.67 -4.64
N ILE A 132 10.43 -0.42 -4.98
CA ILE A 132 10.67 -1.56 -4.08
C ILE A 132 12.17 -1.59 -3.80
N GLN A 133 12.56 -1.30 -2.57
CA GLN A 133 13.96 -1.32 -2.17
C GLN A 133 14.31 -2.71 -1.64
N VAL A 134 15.05 -3.48 -2.45
CA VAL A 134 15.68 -4.73 -2.01
C VAL A 134 17.17 -4.44 -1.84
N LEU A 135 17.73 -4.68 -0.66
CA LEU A 135 19.17 -4.56 -0.44
C LEU A 135 19.88 -5.62 -1.31
N MET A 136 20.41 -5.21 -2.46
CA MET A 136 21.30 -6.03 -3.26
C MET A 136 22.70 -6.00 -2.63
N LEU A 137 23.07 -7.04 -1.88
CA LEU A 137 24.47 -7.28 -1.50
C LEU A 137 25.26 -7.67 -2.76
N LEU A 138 25.71 -6.66 -3.52
CA LEU A 138 26.63 -6.87 -4.62
C LEU A 138 28.02 -7.16 -4.03
N SER A 139 28.34 -8.44 -3.79
CA SER A 139 29.74 -8.84 -3.66
C SER A 139 30.39 -8.71 -5.04
N LYS A 140 31.03 -7.58 -5.32
CA LYS A 140 31.99 -7.51 -6.42
C LYS A 140 33.25 -8.27 -6.00
N TYR A 141 33.30 -9.56 -6.31
CA TYR A 141 34.58 -10.25 -6.46
C TYR A 141 35.27 -9.63 -7.68
N VAL A 142 36.30 -8.81 -7.44
CA VAL A 142 37.28 -8.45 -8.47
C VAL A 142 38.40 -9.48 -8.34
N ASN A 143 38.51 -10.38 -9.31
CA ASN A 143 39.74 -11.13 -9.48
C ASN A 143 40.84 -10.12 -9.80
N LYS A 144 41.86 -10.07 -8.95
CA LYS A 144 43.16 -9.51 -9.30
C LYS A 144 43.87 -10.57 -10.13
N ASP A 145 43.95 -10.32 -11.44
CA ASP A 145 45.11 -10.77 -12.21
C ASP A 145 46.25 -9.77 -11.98
#